data_AF-A0A6P0Q516-F1
#
_entry.id   AF-A0A6P0Q516-F1
#
_cell.length_a   1.000
_cell.length_b   1.000
_cell.length_c   1.000
_cell.angle_alpha   90.00
_cell.angle_beta   90.00
_cell.angle_gamma   90.00
#
_symmetry.space_group_name_H-M   'P 1'
#
loop_
_entity.id
_entity.type
_entity.pdbx_description
1 polymer ?
#
loop_
_entity_poly.entity_id
_entity_poly.type
_entity_poly.pdbx_seq_one_letter_code
_entity_poly.pdbx_strand_id
1 'polypeptide(L)'
;EGANSNQPAVIGRVVPGEPDSCIPDWSVVAVVSRGRDDGGRPLSVYRYFLCQGADSLWKILSWMEDYEQRVGHLPVFNPFETRLDPSQEISIPPEIPSEKLEHKFEHKSVPIVLSWEYQYNLRLINKIAEIKAGAEPVSWAYNAEALENPWSFVLIHPASERAYGSFLQLKANRPLALMPATVDEQALKSAIKSLINSSQVKSEAVLKIAGALGNQKITSDYWHRLFDGEGAQHALTHNLYTPQFVRLITLRAMVIPETLPEFLDWLNIKGGRQKPDNNQVISLEFQEAIGSKLPPAQLARGIKLILPKLLEKKITPEAVHWLLAAPHSAWKYYRKQFINDVQADLEVISSFNRRSYSSESNSLRCGDKIWNKLINFLRLIRRRHRYYEPYYKPLAKLFEWLREYRLAAYFYQVAFGGVPKEIFSKAFSNSRKSVQDAFGLPIKPRMTPQEQISKQSSGILKFIIENIEIFCIIIGLSLVSVTITYTLSEILTAQSPKPT
;
A
#
# COMPACT_ATOMS: atom_id res chain seq x y z
N GLU A 1 -6.61 -35.57 -12.66
CA GLU A 1 -7.22 -34.63 -11.69
C GLU A 1 -8.41 -35.32 -11.02
N GLY A 2 -8.60 -35.16 -9.70
CA GLY A 2 -9.48 -36.05 -8.93
C GLY A 2 -10.70 -35.36 -8.33
N ALA A 3 -11.89 -35.94 -8.53
CA ALA A 3 -13.10 -35.64 -7.79
C ALA A 3 -13.26 -36.66 -6.64
N ASN A 4 -13.24 -36.20 -5.38
CA ASN A 4 -13.44 -37.06 -4.20
C ASN A 4 -14.90 -37.05 -3.70
N SER A 5 -15.67 -36.02 -4.10
CA SER A 5 -17.09 -35.86 -3.80
C SER A 5 -18.01 -36.49 -4.85
N ASN A 6 -19.30 -36.66 -4.50
CA ASN A 6 -20.36 -37.04 -5.46
C ASN A 6 -20.64 -35.97 -6.52
N GLN A 7 -20.23 -34.71 -6.26
CA GLN A 7 -20.28 -33.66 -7.27
C GLN A 7 -19.01 -33.68 -8.14
N PRO A 8 -19.13 -33.48 -9.46
CA PRO A 8 -17.99 -33.50 -10.36
C PRO A 8 -17.12 -32.25 -10.19
N ALA A 9 -15.83 -32.38 -10.54
CA ALA A 9 -14.94 -31.24 -10.72
C ALA A 9 -15.03 -30.74 -12.17
N VAL A 10 -14.86 -29.44 -12.39
CA VAL A 10 -14.93 -28.83 -13.72
C VAL A 10 -13.65 -28.04 -13.99
N ILE A 11 -13.06 -28.25 -15.15
CA ILE A 11 -11.76 -27.67 -15.53
C ILE A 11 -11.97 -26.92 -16.84
N GLY A 12 -11.68 -25.62 -16.86
CA GLY A 12 -11.71 -24.82 -18.09
C GLY A 12 -10.31 -24.38 -18.49
N ARG A 13 -9.96 -24.53 -19.77
CA ARG A 13 -8.69 -24.07 -20.33
C ARG A 13 -8.84 -23.53 -21.74
N VAL A 14 -8.05 -22.51 -22.06
CA VAL A 14 -7.71 -22.15 -23.44
C VAL A 14 -6.42 -22.87 -23.80
N VAL A 15 -6.46 -23.64 -24.88
CA VAL A 15 -5.31 -24.33 -25.46
C VAL A 15 -4.89 -23.53 -26.70
N PRO A 16 -3.76 -22.81 -26.66
CA PRO A 16 -3.30 -22.04 -27.80
C PRO A 16 -2.88 -22.97 -28.93
N GLY A 17 -3.11 -22.54 -30.18
CA GLY A 17 -2.55 -23.16 -31.36
C GLY A 17 -1.02 -23.01 -31.42
N GLU A 18 -0.36 -23.81 -32.26
CA GLU A 18 1.09 -23.66 -32.45
C GLU A 18 1.37 -22.38 -33.25
N PRO A 19 2.35 -21.55 -32.83
CA PRO A 19 2.82 -20.42 -33.61
C PRO A 19 3.26 -20.90 -35.00
N ASP A 20 2.87 -20.18 -36.06
CA ASP A 20 3.15 -20.50 -37.47
C ASP A 20 2.43 -21.73 -38.05
N SER A 21 1.50 -22.34 -37.30
CA SER A 21 0.60 -23.38 -37.80
C SER A 21 -0.80 -22.82 -38.11
N CYS A 22 -1.54 -23.47 -39.02
CA CYS A 22 -2.97 -23.18 -39.25
C CYS A 22 -3.88 -23.75 -38.14
N ILE A 23 -3.34 -24.22 -37.02
CA ILE A 23 -4.11 -24.84 -35.93
C ILE A 23 -4.75 -23.72 -35.11
N PRO A 24 -6.08 -23.65 -35.02
CA PRO A 24 -6.75 -22.61 -34.25
C PRO A 24 -6.63 -22.86 -32.75
N ASP A 25 -6.79 -21.81 -31.95
CA ASP A 25 -6.97 -21.93 -30.50
C ASP A 25 -8.24 -22.73 -30.17
N TRP A 26 -8.23 -23.43 -29.05
CA TRP A 26 -9.38 -24.19 -28.56
C TRP A 26 -9.72 -23.83 -27.12
N SER A 27 -11.00 -23.53 -26.89
CA SER A 27 -11.60 -23.52 -25.56
C SER A 27 -12.03 -24.93 -25.20
N VAL A 28 -11.56 -25.45 -24.06
CA VAL A 28 -11.84 -26.81 -23.60
C VAL A 28 -12.36 -26.78 -22.18
N VAL A 29 -13.49 -27.45 -21.94
CA VAL A 29 -13.99 -27.73 -20.60
C VAL A 29 -14.03 -29.24 -20.38
N ALA A 30 -13.40 -29.69 -19.29
CA ALA A 30 -13.47 -31.08 -18.84
C ALA A 30 -14.33 -31.19 -17.58
N VAL A 31 -15.33 -32.08 -17.62
CA VAL A 31 -16.12 -32.48 -16.46
C VAL A 31 -15.58 -33.81 -15.95
N VAL A 32 -15.08 -33.81 -14.72
CA VAL A 32 -14.43 -34.96 -14.08
C VAL A 32 -15.36 -35.51 -13.02
N SER A 33 -15.84 -36.73 -13.23
CA SER A 33 -16.70 -37.43 -12.29
C SER A 33 -16.05 -38.71 -11.79
N ARG A 34 -16.53 -39.21 -10.65
CA ARG A 34 -16.07 -40.48 -10.09
C ARG A 34 -16.85 -41.63 -10.73
N GLY A 35 -16.13 -42.52 -11.40
CA GLY A 35 -16.61 -43.81 -11.89
C GLY A 35 -16.13 -44.97 -11.02
N ARG A 36 -16.54 -46.18 -11.40
CA ARG A 36 -16.04 -47.45 -10.85
C ARG A 36 -15.68 -48.38 -12.00
N ASP A 37 -14.60 -49.13 -11.84
CA ASP A 37 -14.29 -50.24 -12.76
C ASP A 37 -15.16 -51.46 -12.45
N ASP A 38 -15.05 -52.51 -13.28
CA ASP A 38 -15.78 -53.78 -13.10
C ASP A 38 -15.47 -54.47 -11.76
N GLY A 39 -14.32 -54.15 -11.15
CA GLY A 39 -13.91 -54.62 -9.82
C GLY A 39 -14.37 -53.71 -8.67
N GLY A 40 -15.16 -52.67 -8.94
CA GLY A 40 -15.67 -51.72 -7.96
C GLY A 40 -14.65 -50.69 -7.47
N ARG A 41 -13.43 -50.65 -8.02
CA ARG A 41 -12.37 -49.69 -7.68
C ARG A 41 -12.72 -48.31 -8.23
N PRO A 42 -12.52 -47.24 -7.45
CA PRO A 42 -12.82 -45.89 -7.90
C PRO A 42 -11.86 -45.44 -9.01
N LEU A 43 -12.40 -44.82 -10.06
CA LEU A 43 -11.60 -44.20 -11.12
C LEU A 43 -12.19 -42.84 -11.52
N SER A 44 -11.37 -41.95 -12.07
CA SER A 44 -11.83 -40.65 -12.57
C SER A 44 -12.18 -40.76 -14.06
N VAL A 45 -13.43 -40.48 -14.41
CA VAL A 45 -13.90 -40.41 -15.81
C VAL A 45 -14.05 -38.97 -16.24
N TYR A 46 -13.82 -38.71 -17.53
CA TYR A 46 -13.76 -37.37 -18.09
C TYR A 46 -14.74 -37.25 -19.25
N ARG A 47 -15.49 -36.14 -19.29
CA ARG A 47 -16.20 -35.69 -20.49
C ARG A 47 -15.65 -34.35 -20.93
N TYR A 48 -15.23 -34.26 -22.18
CA TYR A 48 -14.64 -33.06 -22.76
C TYR A 48 -15.62 -32.36 -23.68
N PHE A 49 -15.65 -31.03 -23.58
CA PHE A 49 -16.37 -30.12 -24.44
C PHE A 49 -15.35 -29.18 -25.09
N LEU A 50 -15.44 -29.02 -26.41
CA LEU A 50 -14.48 -28.25 -27.17
C LEU A 50 -15.23 -27.22 -28.02
N CYS A 51 -14.68 -26.00 -28.10
CA CYS A 51 -15.18 -24.96 -28.98
C CYS A 51 -13.98 -24.18 -29.55
N GLN A 52 -13.98 -23.97 -30.86
CA GLN A 52 -12.89 -23.26 -31.53
C GLN A 52 -12.85 -21.78 -31.08
N GLY A 53 -11.64 -21.25 -30.87
CA GLY A 53 -11.35 -19.87 -30.44
C GLY A 53 -10.96 -19.76 -28.96
N ALA A 54 -10.05 -18.84 -28.65
CA ALA A 54 -9.63 -18.54 -27.28
C ALA A 54 -10.75 -17.91 -26.44
N ASP A 55 -11.65 -17.13 -27.06
CA ASP A 55 -12.75 -16.43 -26.40
C ASP A 55 -14.06 -17.23 -26.40
N SER A 56 -13.98 -18.56 -26.48
CA SER A 56 -15.15 -19.44 -26.66
C SER A 56 -15.55 -20.25 -25.41
N LEU A 57 -14.80 -20.14 -24.30
CA LEU A 57 -15.11 -20.87 -23.05
C LEU A 57 -16.53 -20.58 -22.56
N TRP A 58 -16.97 -19.32 -22.61
CA TRP A 58 -18.30 -18.92 -22.17
C TRP A 58 -19.43 -19.62 -22.96
N LYS A 59 -19.23 -19.99 -24.23
CA LYS A 59 -20.23 -20.71 -25.04
C LYS A 59 -20.49 -22.10 -24.46
N ILE A 60 -19.40 -22.80 -24.11
CA ILE A 60 -19.48 -24.12 -23.47
C ILE A 60 -20.17 -24.01 -22.11
N LEU A 61 -19.79 -23.01 -21.31
CA LEU A 61 -20.37 -22.81 -19.99
C LEU A 61 -21.87 -22.48 -20.04
N SER A 62 -22.28 -21.62 -20.97
CA SER A 62 -23.71 -21.32 -21.18
C SER A 62 -24.50 -22.57 -21.51
N TRP A 63 -24.02 -23.40 -22.44
CA TRP A 63 -24.67 -24.66 -22.77
C TRP A 63 -24.72 -25.63 -21.58
N MET A 64 -23.64 -25.73 -20.79
CA MET A 64 -23.60 -26.61 -19.61
C MET A 64 -24.59 -26.17 -18.53
N GLU A 65 -24.76 -24.87 -18.32
CA GLU A 65 -25.75 -24.35 -17.38
C GLU A 65 -27.19 -24.63 -17.86
N ASP A 66 -27.46 -24.46 -19.16
CA ASP A 66 -28.77 -24.80 -19.76
C ASP A 66 -29.05 -26.31 -19.68
N TYR A 67 -28.02 -27.14 -19.79
CA TYR A 67 -28.12 -28.59 -19.57
C TYR A 67 -28.44 -28.88 -18.11
N GLU A 68 -27.69 -28.31 -17.17
CA GLU A 68 -27.88 -28.53 -15.72
C GLU A 68 -29.27 -28.08 -15.26
N GLN A 69 -29.79 -26.96 -15.76
CA GLN A 69 -31.15 -26.50 -15.47
C GLN A 69 -32.24 -27.46 -15.95
N ARG A 70 -32.03 -28.11 -17.11
CA ARG A 70 -33.01 -29.04 -17.70
C ARG A 70 -32.95 -30.44 -17.10
N VAL A 71 -31.73 -30.92 -16.82
CA VAL A 71 -31.47 -32.32 -16.43
C VAL A 71 -31.29 -32.46 -14.91
N GLY A 72 -30.96 -31.38 -14.21
CA GLY A 72 -30.78 -31.34 -12.76
C GLY A 72 -29.37 -31.72 -12.28
N HIS A 73 -28.42 -31.93 -13.19
CA HIS A 73 -27.01 -32.18 -12.87
C HIS A 73 -26.10 -31.76 -14.04
N LEU A 74 -24.81 -31.55 -13.75
CA LEU A 74 -23.80 -31.29 -14.78
C LEU A 74 -23.68 -32.46 -15.79
N PRO A 75 -23.30 -32.20 -17.05
CA PRO A 75 -23.17 -33.23 -18.06
C PRO A 75 -21.92 -34.08 -17.80
N VAL A 76 -22.08 -35.12 -16.99
CA VAL A 76 -21.01 -36.07 -16.62
C VAL A 76 -20.78 -37.09 -17.73
N PHE A 77 -19.70 -37.86 -17.62
CA PHE A 77 -19.43 -38.96 -18.55
C PHE A 77 -20.51 -40.05 -18.44
N ASN A 78 -21.19 -40.35 -19.54
CA ASN A 78 -22.11 -41.47 -19.67
C ASN A 78 -21.82 -42.20 -20.98
N PRO A 79 -21.30 -43.45 -20.93
CA PRO A 79 -20.94 -44.20 -22.13
C PRO A 79 -22.15 -44.63 -22.98
N PHE A 80 -23.37 -44.54 -22.43
CA PHE A 80 -24.61 -44.92 -23.10
C PHE A 80 -25.43 -43.73 -23.60
N GLU A 81 -24.93 -42.50 -23.46
CA GLU A 81 -25.62 -41.29 -23.89
C GLU A 81 -25.47 -41.08 -25.40
N THR A 82 -26.59 -40.85 -26.09
CA THR A 82 -26.58 -40.39 -27.48
C THR A 82 -26.10 -38.94 -27.52
N ARG A 83 -24.97 -38.69 -28.20
CA ARG A 83 -24.40 -37.35 -28.34
C ARG A 83 -25.35 -36.47 -29.15
N LEU A 84 -25.97 -35.49 -28.51
CA LEU A 84 -26.61 -34.37 -29.19
C LEU A 84 -25.54 -33.33 -29.50
N ASP A 85 -25.48 -32.87 -30.74
CA ASP A 85 -24.61 -31.77 -31.12
C ASP A 85 -25.14 -30.49 -30.44
N PRO A 86 -24.38 -29.84 -29.55
CA PRO A 86 -24.82 -28.62 -28.88
C PRO A 86 -24.72 -27.42 -29.83
N SER A 87 -25.36 -27.50 -30.99
CA SER A 87 -25.37 -26.44 -32.02
C SER A 87 -26.44 -25.39 -31.74
N GLN A 88 -26.54 -24.89 -30.51
CA GLN A 88 -27.33 -23.69 -30.25
C GLN A 88 -26.48 -22.46 -30.57
N GLU A 89 -26.97 -21.60 -31.47
CA GLU A 89 -26.39 -20.29 -31.78
C GLU A 89 -26.54 -19.34 -30.59
N ILE A 90 -25.73 -19.54 -29.54
CA ILE A 90 -25.62 -18.57 -28.45
C ILE A 90 -24.80 -17.40 -28.99
N SER A 91 -25.49 -16.36 -29.44
CA SER A 91 -24.88 -15.25 -30.19
C SER A 91 -24.32 -14.13 -29.30
N ILE A 92 -24.74 -14.05 -28.04
CA ILE A 92 -24.41 -12.93 -27.15
C ILE A 92 -23.75 -13.46 -25.85
N PRO A 93 -22.53 -12.98 -25.51
CA PRO A 93 -21.92 -13.30 -24.23
C PRO A 93 -22.73 -12.67 -23.07
N PRO A 94 -22.99 -13.41 -21.99
CA PRO A 94 -23.70 -12.86 -20.83
C PRO A 94 -22.88 -11.75 -20.16
N GLU A 95 -23.54 -10.65 -19.79
CA GLU A 95 -22.90 -9.52 -19.11
C GLU A 95 -22.64 -9.87 -17.63
N ILE A 96 -21.38 -9.89 -17.23
CA ILE A 96 -20.95 -10.14 -15.84
C ILE A 96 -20.26 -8.87 -15.33
N PRO A 97 -20.70 -8.26 -14.21
CA PRO A 97 -20.09 -7.03 -13.67
C PRO A 97 -18.59 -7.21 -13.37
N SER A 98 -17.71 -6.61 -14.18
CA SER A 98 -16.25 -6.81 -14.10
C SER A 98 -15.52 -5.83 -13.18
N GLU A 99 -15.98 -4.57 -13.11
CA GLU A 99 -15.29 -3.48 -12.41
C GLU A 99 -15.00 -3.78 -10.91
N LYS A 100 -15.93 -4.43 -10.22
CA LYS A 100 -15.75 -4.82 -8.80
C LYS A 100 -14.83 -6.03 -8.62
N LEU A 101 -14.68 -6.87 -9.63
CA LEU A 101 -13.87 -8.09 -9.59
C LEU A 101 -12.41 -7.79 -9.92
N GLU A 102 -12.16 -6.90 -10.89
CA GLU A 102 -10.82 -6.48 -11.31
C GLU A 102 -9.97 -6.01 -10.13
N HIS A 103 -10.44 -5.01 -9.39
CA HIS A 103 -9.74 -4.50 -8.21
C HIS A 103 -9.51 -5.54 -7.09
N LYS A 104 -10.33 -6.60 -7.02
CA LYS A 104 -10.26 -7.59 -5.95
C LYS A 104 -9.19 -8.68 -6.21
N PHE A 105 -8.90 -8.97 -7.48
CA PHE A 105 -8.05 -10.11 -7.87
C PHE A 105 -6.78 -9.72 -8.63
N GLU A 106 -6.68 -8.48 -9.12
CA GLU A 106 -5.53 -7.98 -9.90
C GLU A 106 -4.18 -8.26 -9.22
N HIS A 107 -4.04 -7.93 -7.92
CA HIS A 107 -2.78 -8.06 -7.18
C HIS A 107 -2.52 -9.43 -6.53
N LYS A 108 -3.36 -10.44 -6.75
CA LYS A 108 -3.15 -11.76 -6.15
C LYS A 108 -2.15 -12.60 -6.95
N SER A 109 -1.30 -13.37 -6.25
CA SER A 109 -0.39 -14.33 -6.88
C SER A 109 -1.15 -15.56 -7.42
N VAL A 110 -0.68 -16.09 -8.56
CA VAL A 110 -1.23 -17.27 -9.27
C VAL A 110 -0.59 -18.58 -8.74
N PRO A 111 -1.35 -19.67 -8.53
CA PRO A 111 -2.81 -19.79 -8.66
C PRO A 111 -3.53 -19.00 -7.58
N ILE A 112 -4.62 -18.34 -7.94
CA ILE A 112 -5.56 -17.78 -6.97
C ILE A 112 -6.38 -18.96 -6.42
N VAL A 113 -6.28 -19.22 -5.12
CA VAL A 113 -7.12 -20.22 -4.45
C VAL A 113 -8.30 -19.48 -3.82
N LEU A 114 -9.52 -19.77 -4.25
CA LEU A 114 -10.76 -19.18 -3.70
C LEU A 114 -11.14 -19.87 -2.40
N SER A 115 -11.86 -19.17 -1.52
CA SER A 115 -12.42 -19.79 -0.31
C SER A 115 -13.48 -20.82 -0.71
N TRP A 116 -13.45 -21.96 -0.03
CA TRP A 116 -14.39 -23.06 -0.23
C TRP A 116 -15.81 -22.73 0.23
N GLU A 117 -15.97 -21.78 1.17
CA GLU A 117 -17.26 -21.42 1.78
C GLU A 117 -18.19 -20.68 0.82
N TYR A 118 -17.64 -19.96 -0.15
CA TYR A 118 -18.44 -19.20 -1.11
C TYR A 118 -18.81 -20.10 -2.30
N GLN A 119 -20.10 -20.11 -2.62
CA GLN A 119 -20.59 -20.72 -3.85
C GLN A 119 -20.32 -19.78 -5.03
N TYR A 120 -19.62 -20.30 -6.03
CA TYR A 120 -19.35 -19.63 -7.29
C TYR A 120 -19.97 -20.45 -8.41
N ASN A 121 -20.59 -19.80 -9.40
CA ASN A 121 -20.97 -20.48 -10.64
C ASN A 121 -19.80 -20.50 -11.63
N LEU A 122 -19.85 -21.38 -12.63
CA LEU A 122 -18.76 -21.59 -13.58
C LEU A 122 -18.44 -20.32 -14.39
N ARG A 123 -19.47 -19.55 -14.78
CA ARG A 123 -19.30 -18.26 -15.47
C ARG A 123 -18.48 -17.26 -14.66
N LEU A 124 -18.76 -17.13 -13.36
CA LEU A 124 -18.03 -16.23 -12.47
C LEU A 124 -16.59 -16.69 -12.26
N ILE A 125 -16.36 -18.00 -12.11
CA ILE A 125 -15.01 -18.58 -12.05
C ILE A 125 -14.23 -18.24 -13.32
N ASN A 126 -14.82 -18.48 -14.49
CA ASN A 126 -14.19 -18.15 -15.76
C ASN A 126 -13.88 -16.66 -15.88
N LYS A 127 -14.81 -15.79 -15.49
CA LYS A 127 -14.58 -14.33 -15.56
C LYS A 127 -13.44 -13.86 -14.66
N ILE A 128 -13.34 -14.40 -13.44
CA ILE A 128 -12.24 -14.10 -12.53
C ILE A 128 -10.91 -14.59 -13.12
N ALA A 129 -10.91 -15.76 -13.77
CA ALA A 129 -9.73 -16.31 -14.42
C ALA A 129 -9.29 -15.47 -15.63
N GLU A 130 -10.22 -15.02 -16.48
CA GLU A 130 -9.96 -14.11 -17.61
C GLU A 130 -9.32 -12.79 -17.14
N ILE A 131 -9.93 -12.13 -16.15
CA ILE A 131 -9.42 -10.89 -15.57
C ILE A 131 -7.97 -11.08 -15.09
N LYS A 132 -7.67 -12.24 -14.49
CA LYS A 132 -6.33 -12.50 -13.95
C LYS A 132 -5.32 -12.93 -15.00
N ALA A 133 -5.74 -13.68 -16.02
CA ALA A 133 -4.87 -14.17 -17.08
C ALA A 133 -4.40 -13.03 -17.99
N GLY A 134 -5.25 -12.02 -18.23
CA GLY A 134 -4.91 -10.92 -19.11
C GLY A 134 -4.69 -11.40 -20.54
N ALA A 135 -3.45 -11.35 -21.04
CA ALA A 135 -3.07 -11.84 -22.35
C ALA A 135 -2.62 -13.33 -22.38
N GLU A 136 -2.47 -13.96 -21.21
CA GLU A 136 -2.08 -15.38 -21.10
C GLU A 136 -3.30 -16.30 -21.28
N PRO A 137 -3.11 -17.57 -21.71
CA PRO A 137 -4.20 -18.53 -21.82
C PRO A 137 -4.93 -18.76 -20.49
N VAL A 138 -6.26 -18.64 -20.52
CA VAL A 138 -7.12 -18.83 -19.35
C VAL A 138 -7.05 -20.29 -18.89
N SER A 139 -6.90 -20.50 -17.58
CA SER A 139 -6.95 -21.84 -16.97
C SER A 139 -7.53 -21.78 -15.56
N TRP A 140 -8.55 -22.59 -15.30
CA TRP A 140 -9.18 -22.65 -13.99
C TRP A 140 -9.71 -24.05 -13.66
N ALA A 141 -9.86 -24.31 -12.36
CA ALA A 141 -10.47 -25.52 -11.83
C ALA A 141 -11.54 -25.16 -10.80
N TYR A 142 -12.69 -25.82 -10.86
CA TYR A 142 -13.84 -25.66 -9.98
C TYR A 142 -14.17 -26.98 -9.28
N ASN A 143 -14.52 -26.89 -7.98
CA ASN A 143 -14.81 -28.04 -7.15
C ASN A 143 -13.68 -29.10 -7.21
N ALA A 144 -12.43 -28.64 -7.17
CA ALA A 144 -11.25 -29.52 -7.27
C ALA A 144 -10.84 -30.03 -5.89
N GLU A 145 -10.73 -31.35 -5.73
CA GLU A 145 -10.16 -31.93 -4.50
C GLU A 145 -8.63 -31.95 -4.56
N ALA A 146 -8.08 -32.40 -5.70
CA ALA A 146 -6.64 -32.48 -5.94
C ALA A 146 -6.33 -32.29 -7.42
N LEU A 147 -5.23 -31.59 -7.70
CA LEU A 147 -4.73 -31.32 -9.04
C LEU A 147 -3.29 -31.85 -9.14
N GLU A 148 -2.97 -32.49 -10.26
CA GLU A 148 -1.63 -33.02 -10.51
C GLU A 148 -0.61 -31.90 -10.67
N ASN A 149 -0.97 -30.84 -11.40
CA ASN A 149 -0.19 -29.61 -11.50
C ASN A 149 -1.06 -28.39 -11.15
N PRO A 150 -1.21 -28.02 -9.86
CA PRO A 150 -2.00 -26.86 -9.45
C PRO A 150 -1.50 -25.53 -10.04
N TRP A 151 -0.24 -25.48 -10.48
CA TRP A 151 0.41 -24.27 -10.97
C TRP A 151 0.13 -23.95 -12.43
N SER A 152 -0.39 -24.92 -13.18
CA SER A 152 -0.87 -24.69 -14.55
C SER A 152 -2.24 -24.00 -14.57
N PHE A 153 -2.74 -23.56 -13.42
CA PHE A 153 -4.03 -22.92 -13.26
C PHE A 153 -3.87 -21.47 -12.79
N VAL A 154 -4.64 -20.57 -13.40
CA VAL A 154 -4.78 -19.19 -12.93
C VAL A 154 -5.64 -19.12 -11.67
N LEU A 155 -6.70 -19.93 -11.61
CA LEU A 155 -7.70 -19.92 -10.55
C LEU A 155 -8.09 -21.34 -10.13
N ILE A 156 -8.18 -21.58 -8.82
CA ILE A 156 -8.62 -22.85 -8.24
C ILE A 156 -9.73 -22.56 -7.23
N HIS A 157 -10.89 -23.15 -7.43
CA HIS A 157 -11.93 -23.27 -6.42
C HIS A 157 -11.90 -24.70 -5.83
N PRO A 158 -11.58 -24.83 -4.53
CA PRO A 158 -11.44 -26.12 -3.86
C PRO A 158 -12.80 -26.79 -3.61
N ALA A 159 -12.83 -28.12 -3.60
CA ALA A 159 -14.03 -28.90 -3.29
C ALA A 159 -14.41 -28.90 -1.80
N SER A 160 -13.45 -28.67 -0.92
CA SER A 160 -13.61 -28.82 0.53
C SER A 160 -12.63 -27.94 1.31
N GLU A 161 -12.89 -27.76 2.61
CA GLU A 161 -11.94 -27.12 3.54
C GLU A 161 -10.56 -27.82 3.51
N ARG A 162 -10.56 -29.14 3.43
CA ARG A 162 -9.34 -29.95 3.34
C ARG A 162 -8.57 -29.66 2.06
N ALA A 163 -9.26 -29.62 0.92
CA ALA A 163 -8.64 -29.28 -0.36
C ALA A 163 -8.10 -27.84 -0.34
N TYR A 164 -8.86 -26.89 0.22
CA TYR A 164 -8.44 -25.50 0.40
C TYR A 164 -7.12 -25.40 1.19
N GLY A 165 -7.06 -26.04 2.37
CA GLY A 165 -5.84 -26.10 3.18
C GLY A 165 -4.65 -26.72 2.44
N SER A 166 -4.91 -27.80 1.68
CA SER A 166 -3.88 -28.48 0.89
C SER A 166 -3.33 -27.59 -0.24
N PHE A 167 -4.20 -26.88 -0.97
CA PHE A 167 -3.77 -25.95 -2.01
C PHE A 167 -3.06 -24.73 -1.44
N LEU A 168 -3.46 -24.22 -0.27
CA LEU A 168 -2.73 -23.15 0.40
C LEU A 168 -1.33 -23.60 0.85
N GLN A 169 -1.19 -24.82 1.37
CA GLN A 169 0.11 -25.39 1.72
C GLN A 169 0.99 -25.60 0.49
N LEU A 170 0.44 -26.13 -0.61
CA LEU A 170 1.14 -26.23 -1.89
C LEU A 170 1.54 -24.85 -2.39
N LYS A 171 0.64 -23.87 -2.30
CA LYS A 171 0.90 -22.46 -2.65
C LYS A 171 2.08 -21.89 -1.86
N ALA A 172 2.16 -22.18 -0.58
CA ALA A 172 3.28 -21.79 0.29
C ALA A 172 4.59 -22.52 -0.09
N ASN A 173 4.50 -23.77 -0.54
CA ASN A 173 5.65 -24.65 -0.84
C ASN A 173 5.94 -24.77 -2.35
N ARG A 174 5.73 -23.70 -3.14
CA ARG A 174 5.83 -23.73 -4.62
C ARG A 174 7.11 -24.39 -5.14
N PRO A 175 7.03 -25.52 -5.90
CA PRO A 175 8.18 -26.16 -6.54
C PRO A 175 8.88 -25.21 -7.52
N LEU A 176 10.21 -25.23 -7.49
CA LEU A 176 11.09 -24.34 -8.27
C LEU A 176 11.04 -24.56 -9.80
N ALA A 177 10.51 -25.68 -10.26
CA ALA A 177 10.69 -26.19 -11.63
C ALA A 177 9.80 -25.54 -12.73
N LEU A 178 8.90 -24.62 -12.40
CA LEU A 178 8.04 -23.94 -13.39
C LEU A 178 8.49 -22.52 -13.74
N MET A 179 9.72 -22.16 -13.38
CA MET A 179 10.34 -20.92 -13.83
C MET A 179 10.94 -21.14 -15.24
N PRO A 180 10.88 -20.13 -16.13
CA PRO A 180 11.43 -20.28 -17.48
C PRO A 180 12.90 -20.68 -17.39
N ALA A 181 13.30 -21.68 -18.19
CA ALA A 181 14.62 -22.31 -18.25
C ALA A 181 15.80 -21.36 -18.54
N THR A 182 15.57 -20.04 -18.55
CA THR A 182 16.52 -18.96 -18.82
C THR A 182 17.08 -18.31 -17.55
N VAL A 183 16.61 -18.65 -16.35
CA VAL A 183 17.11 -18.06 -15.09
C VAL A 183 18.00 -19.07 -14.37
N ASP A 184 19.32 -18.83 -14.38
CA ASP A 184 20.29 -19.61 -13.60
C ASP A 184 20.18 -19.24 -12.11
N GLU A 185 19.22 -19.89 -11.43
CA GLU A 185 18.99 -19.71 -10.00
C GLU A 185 20.23 -19.99 -9.16
N GLN A 186 21.00 -21.01 -9.54
CA GLN A 186 22.20 -21.40 -8.80
C GLN A 186 23.26 -20.30 -8.90
N ALA A 187 23.39 -19.64 -10.05
CA ALA A 187 24.24 -18.47 -10.20
C ALA A 187 23.73 -17.29 -9.36
N LEU A 188 22.42 -17.06 -9.26
CA LEU A 188 21.87 -15.99 -8.42
C LEU A 188 22.07 -16.25 -6.92
N LYS A 189 21.82 -17.48 -6.44
CA LYS A 189 22.14 -17.88 -5.06
C LYS A 189 23.62 -17.71 -4.76
N SER A 190 24.48 -18.16 -5.68
CA SER A 190 25.94 -18.03 -5.53
C SER A 190 26.38 -16.57 -5.52
N ALA A 191 25.75 -15.72 -6.33
CA ALA A 191 26.01 -14.28 -6.33
C ALA A 191 25.62 -13.64 -4.99
N ILE A 192 24.42 -13.93 -4.47
CA ILE A 192 23.96 -13.43 -3.17
C ILE A 192 24.91 -13.89 -2.06
N LYS A 193 25.19 -15.21 -1.97
CA LYS A 193 26.13 -15.77 -0.99
C LYS A 193 27.50 -15.10 -1.05
N SER A 194 28.02 -14.89 -2.27
CA SER A 194 29.30 -14.23 -2.45
C SER A 194 29.30 -12.77 -2.00
N LEU A 195 28.18 -12.07 -2.07
CA LEU A 195 28.08 -10.67 -1.62
C LEU A 195 27.92 -10.56 -0.10
N ILE A 196 27.15 -11.45 0.52
CA ILE A 196 26.85 -11.38 1.96
C ILE A 196 27.99 -11.95 2.83
N ASN A 197 28.70 -12.98 2.35
CA ASN A 197 29.73 -13.67 3.12
C ASN A 197 31.12 -13.05 2.96
N SER A 198 31.37 -12.31 1.88
CA SER A 198 32.66 -11.69 1.61
C SER A 198 32.79 -10.35 2.33
N SER A 199 33.99 -10.05 2.83
CA SER A 199 34.34 -8.70 3.30
C SER A 199 34.52 -7.72 2.13
N GLN A 200 34.92 -8.21 0.95
CA GLN A 200 35.07 -7.42 -0.27
C GLN A 200 33.97 -7.75 -1.29
N VAL A 201 33.35 -6.71 -1.84
CA VAL A 201 32.30 -6.85 -2.85
C VAL A 201 32.90 -7.29 -4.18
N LYS A 202 32.47 -8.46 -4.67
CA LYS A 202 32.82 -8.95 -6.01
C LYS A 202 31.90 -8.31 -7.05
N SER A 203 32.45 -7.45 -7.91
CA SER A 203 31.68 -6.72 -8.93
C SER A 203 30.88 -7.64 -9.85
N GLU A 204 31.43 -8.80 -10.22
CA GLU A 204 30.74 -9.81 -11.05
C GLU A 204 29.42 -10.29 -10.43
N ALA A 205 29.40 -10.50 -9.11
CA ALA A 205 28.20 -10.93 -8.39
C ALA A 205 27.12 -9.84 -8.40
N VAL A 206 27.51 -8.57 -8.28
CA VAL A 206 26.58 -7.43 -8.37
C VAL A 206 25.99 -7.31 -9.77
N LEU A 207 26.82 -7.47 -10.81
CA LEU A 207 26.38 -7.40 -12.22
C LEU A 207 25.39 -8.53 -12.57
N LYS A 208 25.59 -9.74 -12.02
CA LYS A 208 24.61 -10.84 -12.18
C LYS A 208 23.24 -10.47 -11.62
N ILE A 209 23.19 -9.89 -10.42
CA ILE A 209 21.93 -9.44 -9.82
C ILE A 209 21.32 -8.28 -10.62
N ALA A 210 22.13 -7.30 -11.02
CA ALA A 210 21.67 -6.16 -11.82
C ALA A 210 21.10 -6.61 -13.18
N GLY A 211 21.73 -7.57 -13.85
CA GLY A 211 21.22 -8.15 -15.10
C GLY A 211 19.89 -8.89 -14.90
N ALA A 212 19.77 -9.65 -13.81
CA ALA A 212 18.53 -10.35 -13.47
C ALA A 212 17.38 -9.40 -13.12
N LEU A 213 17.65 -8.25 -12.51
CA LEU A 213 16.64 -7.21 -12.25
C LEU A 213 16.01 -6.63 -13.54
N GLY A 214 16.72 -6.71 -14.68
CA GLY A 214 16.19 -6.32 -15.99
C GLY A 214 15.29 -7.37 -16.65
N ASN A 215 15.23 -8.59 -16.11
CA ASN A 215 14.45 -9.68 -16.68
C ASN A 215 13.01 -9.68 -16.14
N GLN A 216 12.05 -9.31 -16.99
CA GLN A 216 10.62 -9.24 -16.64
C GLN A 216 10.02 -10.58 -16.20
N LYS A 217 10.67 -11.71 -16.51
CA LYS A 217 10.24 -13.04 -16.07
C LYS A 217 10.54 -13.29 -14.58
N ILE A 218 11.45 -12.52 -13.98
CA ILE A 218 11.80 -12.63 -12.56
C ILE A 218 10.88 -11.73 -11.74
N THR A 219 9.89 -12.36 -11.10
CA THR A 219 8.89 -11.64 -10.32
C THR A 219 9.41 -11.22 -8.94
N SER A 220 8.72 -10.28 -8.29
CA SER A 220 9.01 -9.91 -6.89
C SER A 220 8.95 -11.12 -5.95
N ASP A 221 7.96 -12.01 -6.12
CA ASP A 221 7.81 -13.23 -5.34
C ASP A 221 9.00 -14.19 -5.50
N TYR A 222 9.63 -14.20 -6.68
CA TYR A 222 10.86 -14.98 -6.89
C TYR A 222 12.02 -14.41 -6.06
N TRP A 223 12.24 -13.10 -6.11
CA TRP A 223 13.26 -12.46 -5.29
C TRP A 223 13.03 -12.70 -3.80
N HIS A 224 11.80 -12.55 -3.31
CA HIS A 224 11.46 -12.86 -1.92
C HIS A 224 11.91 -14.26 -1.51
N ARG A 225 11.49 -15.29 -2.27
CA ARG A 225 11.88 -16.68 -2.00
C ARG A 225 13.39 -16.88 -2.01
N LEU A 226 14.10 -16.23 -2.94
CA LEU A 226 15.55 -16.32 -3.05
C LEU A 226 16.25 -15.79 -1.79
N PHE A 227 15.85 -14.60 -1.31
CA PHE A 227 16.40 -14.03 -0.08
C PHE A 227 15.98 -14.79 1.17
N ASP A 228 14.73 -15.26 1.22
CA ASP A 228 14.22 -16.02 2.36
C ASP A 228 14.91 -17.40 2.47
N GLY A 229 15.24 -18.03 1.33
CA GLY A 229 16.06 -19.24 1.27
C GLY A 229 17.50 -19.04 1.77
N GLU A 230 18.01 -17.81 1.75
CA GLU A 230 19.31 -17.43 2.35
C GLU A 230 19.16 -16.96 3.81
N GLY A 231 17.96 -17.07 4.39
CA GLY A 231 17.70 -16.79 5.81
C GLY A 231 17.19 -15.38 6.12
N ALA A 232 16.76 -14.59 5.12
CA ALA A 232 16.28 -13.22 5.36
C ALA A 232 15.09 -13.17 6.32
N GLN A 233 14.03 -13.95 6.05
CA GLN A 233 12.86 -14.03 6.93
C GLN A 233 13.21 -14.48 8.36
N HIS A 234 14.15 -15.42 8.49
CA HIS A 234 14.62 -15.87 9.79
C HIS A 234 15.35 -14.76 10.56
N ALA A 235 16.22 -14.00 9.89
CA ALA A 235 16.92 -12.86 10.50
C ALA A 235 15.98 -11.73 10.94
N LEU A 236 14.93 -11.47 10.14
CA LEU A 236 13.90 -10.48 10.46
C LEU A 236 13.08 -10.90 11.68
N THR A 237 12.55 -12.13 11.67
CA THR A 237 11.68 -12.66 12.74
C THR A 237 12.39 -12.81 14.08
N HIS A 238 13.68 -13.15 14.07
CA HIS A 238 14.47 -13.40 15.29
C HIS A 238 15.42 -12.25 15.65
N ASN A 239 15.38 -11.11 14.95
CA ASN A 239 16.25 -9.95 15.20
C ASN A 239 17.75 -10.30 15.24
N LEU A 240 18.25 -10.98 14.20
CA LEU A 240 19.64 -11.47 14.15
C LEU A 240 20.58 -10.54 13.36
N TYR A 241 21.50 -9.87 14.04
CA TYR A 241 22.34 -8.82 13.45
C TYR A 241 23.79 -9.24 13.15
N THR A 242 24.00 -10.43 12.56
CA THR A 242 25.36 -10.77 12.09
C THR A 242 25.72 -9.90 10.88
N PRO A 243 27.02 -9.62 10.61
CA PRO A 243 27.42 -8.86 9.42
C PRO A 243 26.85 -9.44 8.11
N GLN A 244 26.74 -10.77 8.02
CA GLN A 244 26.10 -11.46 6.91
C GLN A 244 24.62 -11.10 6.78
N PHE A 245 23.85 -11.17 7.86
CA PHE A 245 22.43 -10.83 7.83
C PHE A 245 22.19 -9.35 7.55
N VAL A 246 23.02 -8.46 8.11
CA VAL A 246 22.95 -7.02 7.79
C VAL A 246 23.13 -6.80 6.28
N ARG A 247 24.12 -7.42 5.65
CA ARG A 247 24.32 -7.34 4.19
C ARG A 247 23.17 -7.97 3.42
N LEU A 248 22.64 -9.11 3.88
CA LEU A 248 21.52 -9.81 3.23
C LEU A 248 20.24 -8.96 3.21
N ILE A 249 19.83 -8.42 4.36
CA ILE A 249 18.63 -7.58 4.46
C ILE A 249 18.84 -6.25 3.72
N THR A 250 20.04 -5.67 3.77
CA THR A 250 20.39 -4.48 2.99
C THR A 250 20.24 -4.76 1.48
N LEU A 251 20.80 -5.86 0.98
CA LEU A 251 20.68 -6.26 -0.42
C LEU A 251 19.22 -6.49 -0.82
N ARG A 252 18.44 -7.18 0.04
CA ARG A 252 17.00 -7.40 -0.16
C ARG A 252 16.23 -6.09 -0.33
N ALA A 253 16.51 -5.08 0.49
CA ALA A 253 15.89 -3.76 0.39
C ALA A 253 16.24 -3.00 -0.89
N MET A 254 17.44 -3.22 -1.44
CA MET A 254 17.88 -2.62 -2.71
C MET A 254 17.31 -3.34 -3.93
N VAL A 255 17.12 -4.66 -3.84
CA VAL A 255 16.60 -5.51 -4.93
C VAL A 255 15.07 -5.54 -4.94
N ILE A 256 14.41 -5.49 -3.78
CA ILE A 256 12.95 -5.51 -3.61
C ILE A 256 12.50 -4.22 -2.87
N PRO A 257 12.19 -3.14 -3.61
CA PRO A 257 11.84 -1.82 -3.07
C PRO A 257 10.75 -1.83 -1.99
N GLU A 258 9.80 -2.75 -2.10
CA GLU A 258 8.68 -2.93 -1.17
C GLU A 258 9.14 -3.31 0.24
N THR A 259 10.34 -3.87 0.36
CA THR A 259 10.92 -4.32 1.63
C THR A 259 11.77 -3.26 2.33
N LEU A 260 12.01 -2.11 1.69
CA LEU A 260 12.77 -1.01 2.27
C LEU A 260 12.23 -0.53 3.63
N PRO A 261 10.91 -0.39 3.84
CA PRO A 261 10.38 -0.01 5.15
C PRO A 261 10.64 -1.05 6.25
N GLU A 262 10.55 -2.34 5.91
CA GLU A 262 10.84 -3.45 6.84
C GLU A 262 12.32 -3.46 7.23
N PHE A 263 13.22 -3.25 6.27
CA PHE A 263 14.64 -3.09 6.55
C PHE A 263 14.93 -1.91 7.48
N LEU A 264 14.31 -0.74 7.25
CA LEU A 264 14.52 0.45 8.07
C LEU A 264 14.04 0.26 9.52
N ASP A 265 12.91 -0.42 9.70
CA ASP A 265 12.39 -0.76 11.02
C ASP A 265 13.29 -1.79 11.73
N TRP A 266 13.66 -2.86 11.02
CA TRP A 266 14.55 -3.89 11.53
C TRP A 266 15.95 -3.36 11.89
N LEU A 267 16.54 -2.48 11.10
CA LEU A 267 17.84 -1.88 11.44
C LEU A 267 17.76 -0.98 12.69
N ASN A 268 16.55 -0.68 13.17
CA ASN A 268 16.27 -0.03 14.45
C ASN A 268 17.03 1.30 14.62
N ILE A 269 16.93 2.16 13.59
CA ILE A 269 17.65 3.43 13.56
C ILE A 269 17.06 4.38 14.61
N LYS A 270 17.79 4.57 15.71
CA LYS A 270 17.44 5.47 16.80
C LYS A 270 18.20 6.80 16.67
N GLY A 271 17.52 7.84 16.19
CA GLY A 271 17.95 9.24 16.35
C GLY A 271 18.85 9.81 15.24
N GLY A 272 18.35 10.82 14.51
CA GLY A 272 19.04 11.50 13.40
C GLY A 272 20.27 12.35 13.76
N ARG A 273 20.86 12.20 14.95
CA ARG A 273 22.08 12.93 15.41
C ARG A 273 23.12 12.03 16.07
N GLN A 274 22.85 10.73 16.25
CA GLN A 274 23.79 9.81 16.87
C GLN A 274 24.71 9.21 15.80
N LYS A 275 25.94 8.86 16.20
CA LYS A 275 26.87 8.14 15.32
C LYS A 275 26.22 6.80 14.92
N PRO A 276 26.38 6.35 13.66
CA PRO A 276 25.88 5.05 13.25
C PRO A 276 26.43 3.95 14.14
N ASP A 277 25.56 3.01 14.54
CA ASP A 277 26.02 1.79 15.21
C ASP A 277 26.74 0.85 14.23
N ASN A 278 27.33 -0.23 14.75
CA ASN A 278 28.10 -1.16 13.93
C ASN A 278 27.29 -1.79 12.78
N ASN A 279 26.00 -2.09 13.00
CA ASN A 279 25.15 -2.67 11.96
C ASN A 279 24.84 -1.63 10.87
N GLN A 280 24.60 -0.39 11.27
CA GLN A 280 24.41 0.72 10.35
C GLN A 280 25.67 1.00 9.53
N VAL A 281 26.86 0.96 10.14
CA VAL A 281 28.14 1.11 9.42
C VAL A 281 28.30 0.00 8.38
N ILE A 282 28.11 -1.27 8.77
CA ILE A 282 28.20 -2.41 7.84
C ILE A 282 27.22 -2.24 6.67
N SER A 283 25.99 -1.80 6.95
CA SER A 283 24.99 -1.56 5.89
C SER A 283 25.43 -0.44 4.95
N LEU A 284 25.93 0.69 5.47
CA LEU A 284 26.35 1.84 4.67
C LEU A 284 27.57 1.53 3.79
N GLU A 285 28.59 0.87 4.34
CA GLU A 285 29.77 0.43 3.56
C GLU A 285 29.35 -0.52 2.43
N PHE A 286 28.43 -1.43 2.72
CA PHE A 286 27.90 -2.34 1.72
C PHE A 286 27.09 -1.61 0.65
N GLN A 287 26.23 -0.66 1.03
CA GLN A 287 25.45 0.17 0.11
C GLN A 287 26.35 0.97 -0.84
N GLU A 288 27.43 1.57 -0.35
CA GLU A 288 28.38 2.30 -1.19
C GLU A 288 29.06 1.39 -2.21
N ALA A 289 29.45 0.18 -1.79
CA ALA A 289 30.18 -0.75 -2.63
C ALA A 289 29.34 -1.33 -3.80
N ILE A 290 28.01 -1.42 -3.64
CA ILE A 290 27.11 -2.01 -4.65
C ILE A 290 26.16 -1.00 -5.30
N GLY A 291 25.88 0.14 -4.66
CA GLY A 291 24.75 1.01 -5.00
C GLY A 291 24.81 1.59 -6.41
N SER A 292 25.99 1.99 -6.88
CA SER A 292 26.19 2.53 -8.23
C SER A 292 26.04 1.51 -9.35
N LYS A 293 26.09 0.21 -9.02
CA LYS A 293 26.01 -0.91 -9.97
C LYS A 293 24.59 -1.49 -10.09
N LEU A 294 23.68 -1.10 -9.21
CA LEU A 294 22.27 -1.53 -9.26
C LEU A 294 21.43 -0.56 -10.11
N PRO A 295 20.32 -1.03 -10.71
CA PRO A 295 19.46 -0.18 -11.53
C PRO A 295 18.91 1.04 -10.74
N PRO A 296 19.13 2.28 -11.23
CA PRO A 296 18.69 3.49 -10.54
C PRO A 296 17.18 3.55 -10.26
N ALA A 297 16.38 2.96 -11.16
CA ALA A 297 14.93 2.90 -11.03
C ALA A 297 14.47 2.14 -9.77
N GLN A 298 15.25 1.14 -9.33
CA GLN A 298 14.93 0.30 -8.19
C GLN A 298 15.03 1.10 -6.88
N LEU A 299 16.14 1.82 -6.71
CA LEU A 299 16.37 2.68 -5.55
C LEU A 299 15.36 3.84 -5.51
N ALA A 300 15.07 4.44 -6.67
CA ALA A 300 14.06 5.50 -6.78
C ALA A 300 12.65 5.02 -6.42
N ARG A 301 12.26 3.81 -6.85
CA ARG A 301 10.96 3.19 -6.50
C ARG A 301 10.84 2.98 -4.99
N GLY A 302 11.90 2.54 -4.32
CA GLY A 302 11.90 2.33 -2.87
C GLY A 302 11.52 3.59 -2.10
N ILE A 303 12.08 4.74 -2.50
CA ILE A 303 11.79 6.03 -1.87
C ILE A 303 10.32 6.44 -1.97
N LYS A 304 9.66 6.15 -3.10
CA LYS A 304 8.21 6.45 -3.26
C LYS A 304 7.35 5.68 -2.25
N LEU A 305 7.77 4.47 -1.87
CA LEU A 305 7.04 3.62 -0.93
C LEU A 305 7.24 4.03 0.54
N ILE A 306 8.20 4.91 0.83
CA ILE A 306 8.50 5.39 2.20
C ILE A 306 7.39 6.31 2.73
N LEU A 307 6.86 7.23 1.90
CA LEU A 307 5.93 8.27 2.37
C LEU A 307 4.68 7.70 3.05
N PRO A 308 3.95 6.74 2.44
CA PRO A 308 2.79 6.14 3.10
C PRO A 308 3.16 5.51 4.45
N LYS A 309 4.27 4.77 4.50
CA LYS A 309 4.70 4.07 5.72
C LYS A 309 5.13 5.03 6.82
N LEU A 310 5.78 6.14 6.46
CA LEU A 310 6.19 7.19 7.39
C LEU A 310 4.96 7.89 7.99
N LEU A 311 3.95 8.20 7.17
CA LEU A 311 2.71 8.83 7.63
C LEU A 311 1.84 7.90 8.47
N GLU A 312 1.81 6.61 8.12
CA GLU A 312 1.22 5.52 8.92
C GLU A 312 2.02 5.24 10.22
N LYS A 313 3.17 5.89 10.42
CA LYS A 313 4.08 5.70 11.56
C LYS A 313 4.63 4.27 11.69
N LYS A 314 4.68 3.54 10.58
CA LYS A 314 5.32 2.20 10.49
C LYS A 314 6.84 2.28 10.43
N ILE A 315 7.37 3.46 10.10
CA ILE A 315 8.78 3.80 10.15
C ILE A 315 8.93 5.19 10.76
N THR A 316 10.11 5.47 11.29
CA THR A 316 10.40 6.73 11.98
C THR A 316 10.96 7.79 11.01
N PRO A 317 10.73 9.10 11.25
CA PRO A 317 11.43 10.14 10.50
C PRO A 317 12.96 10.01 10.60
N GLU A 318 13.46 9.38 11.68
CA GLU A 318 14.88 9.23 11.98
C GLU A 318 15.51 8.26 10.99
N ALA A 319 14.84 7.13 10.77
CA ALA A 319 15.25 6.12 9.80
C ALA A 319 15.26 6.68 8.38
N VAL A 320 14.24 7.46 8.01
CA VAL A 320 14.17 8.08 6.68
C VAL A 320 15.23 9.17 6.51
N HIS A 321 15.49 9.97 7.56
CA HIS A 321 16.58 10.93 7.54
C HIS A 321 17.94 10.23 7.36
N TRP A 322 18.21 9.17 8.12
CA TRP A 322 19.43 8.37 7.97
C TRP A 322 19.58 7.85 6.54
N LEU A 323 18.52 7.27 5.99
CA LEU A 323 18.52 6.77 4.61
C LEU A 323 18.87 7.86 3.58
N LEU A 324 18.33 9.07 3.73
CA LEU A 324 18.47 10.14 2.73
C LEU A 324 19.67 11.08 2.99
N ALA A 325 20.31 11.01 4.15
CA ALA A 325 21.36 11.94 4.56
C ALA A 325 22.68 11.30 4.99
N ALA A 326 22.69 10.02 5.37
CA ALA A 326 23.91 9.36 5.83
C ALA A 326 25.00 9.37 4.74
N PRO A 327 26.26 9.62 5.10
CA PRO A 327 27.40 9.33 4.22
C PRO A 327 27.33 7.88 3.75
N HIS A 328 27.71 7.61 2.49
CA HIS A 328 27.73 6.26 1.91
C HIS A 328 26.37 5.59 1.65
N SER A 329 25.25 6.22 2.05
CA SER A 329 23.92 5.72 1.67
C SER A 329 23.69 5.80 0.17
N ALA A 330 23.27 4.70 -0.44
CA ALA A 330 22.92 4.65 -1.86
C ALA A 330 21.67 5.51 -2.20
N TRP A 331 20.78 5.72 -1.23
CA TRP A 331 19.54 6.49 -1.44
C TRP A 331 19.73 8.00 -1.28
N LYS A 332 20.87 8.45 -0.73
CA LYS A 332 21.20 9.88 -0.59
C LYS A 332 21.13 10.63 -1.93
N TYR A 333 21.52 9.99 -3.03
CA TYR A 333 21.51 10.60 -4.37
C TYR A 333 20.11 10.96 -4.88
N TYR A 334 19.06 10.34 -4.33
CA TYR A 334 17.66 10.57 -4.72
C TYR A 334 16.93 11.52 -3.78
N ARG A 335 17.58 11.99 -2.71
CA ARG A 335 17.01 12.95 -1.75
C ARG A 335 16.43 14.18 -2.45
N LYS A 336 17.14 14.73 -3.44
CA LYS A 336 16.69 15.93 -4.16
C LYS A 336 15.41 15.66 -4.95
N GLN A 337 15.34 14.53 -5.64
CA GLN A 337 14.14 14.11 -6.36
C GLN A 337 12.95 13.95 -5.41
N PHE A 338 13.15 13.27 -4.28
CA PHE A 338 12.14 13.10 -3.24
C PHE A 338 11.56 14.44 -2.74
N ILE A 339 12.43 15.39 -2.42
CA ILE A 339 12.04 16.72 -1.96
C ILE A 339 11.25 17.46 -3.05
N ASN A 340 11.74 17.42 -4.30
CA ASN A 340 11.10 18.08 -5.43
C ASN A 340 9.71 17.49 -5.73
N ASP A 341 9.53 16.18 -5.61
CA ASP A 341 8.24 15.53 -5.84
C ASP A 341 7.21 15.97 -4.79
N VAL A 342 7.61 16.10 -3.52
CA VAL A 342 6.75 16.66 -2.48
C VAL A 342 6.43 18.13 -2.75
N GLN A 343 7.41 18.95 -3.14
CA GLN A 343 7.18 20.37 -3.46
C GLN A 343 6.21 20.54 -4.63
N ALA A 344 6.43 19.80 -5.72
CA ALA A 344 5.57 19.85 -6.90
C ALA A 344 4.12 19.48 -6.55
N ASP A 345 3.93 18.43 -5.75
CA ASP A 345 2.59 18.03 -5.31
C ASP A 345 1.92 19.12 -4.47
N LEU A 346 2.65 19.76 -3.54
CA LEU A 346 2.12 20.85 -2.72
C LEU A 346 1.77 22.08 -3.58
N GLU A 347 2.55 22.41 -4.59
CA GLU A 347 2.26 23.49 -5.54
C GLU A 347 0.96 23.21 -6.31
N VAL A 348 0.82 22.00 -6.85
CA VAL A 348 -0.40 21.55 -7.55
C VAL A 348 -1.62 21.63 -6.62
N ILE A 349 -1.52 21.09 -5.41
CA ILE A 349 -2.59 21.14 -4.40
C ILE A 349 -2.97 22.58 -4.05
N SER A 350 -1.98 23.47 -3.91
CA SER A 350 -2.22 24.89 -3.62
C SER A 350 -3.00 25.58 -4.74
N SER A 351 -2.73 25.21 -6.00
CA SER A 351 -3.38 25.77 -7.19
C SER A 351 -4.85 25.35 -7.27
N PHE A 352 -5.15 24.06 -7.01
CA PHE A 352 -6.52 23.54 -6.91
C PHE A 352 -7.29 24.15 -5.76
N ASN A 353 -6.60 24.48 -4.66
CA ASN A 353 -7.26 25.21 -3.60
C ASN A 353 -7.60 26.63 -4.10
N ARG A 354 -6.72 27.33 -4.82
CA ARG A 354 -6.96 28.72 -5.25
C ARG A 354 -8.04 28.88 -6.35
N ARG A 355 -8.28 27.88 -7.20
CA ARG A 355 -9.28 27.93 -8.28
C ARG A 355 -10.38 26.90 -8.02
N SER A 356 -11.65 27.25 -8.24
CA SER A 356 -12.80 26.33 -8.11
C SER A 356 -12.83 25.29 -9.24
N TYR A 357 -11.74 24.56 -9.45
CA TYR A 357 -11.57 23.61 -10.55
C TYR A 357 -11.85 22.19 -10.06
N SER A 358 -12.79 21.51 -10.71
CA SER A 358 -12.94 20.06 -10.62
C SER A 358 -11.77 19.41 -11.35
N SER A 359 -11.08 18.51 -10.65
CA SER A 359 -9.83 17.88 -11.08
C SER A 359 -10.00 17.03 -12.34
N GLU A 360 -9.51 17.52 -13.48
CA GLU A 360 -9.07 16.66 -14.58
C GLU A 360 -7.61 16.26 -14.33
N SER A 361 -7.41 14.97 -14.02
CA SER A 361 -6.27 14.14 -14.45
C SER A 361 -4.83 14.70 -14.33
N ASN A 362 -4.40 15.20 -13.17
CA ASN A 362 -2.97 15.25 -12.85
C ASN A 362 -2.67 14.34 -11.67
N SER A 363 -2.15 13.14 -11.94
CA SER A 363 -1.68 12.22 -10.90
C SER A 363 -0.56 12.89 -10.10
N LEU A 364 -0.71 12.97 -8.78
CA LEU A 364 0.32 13.52 -7.89
C LEU A 364 1.55 12.60 -7.89
N ARG A 365 2.76 13.17 -7.88
CA ARG A 365 4.03 12.45 -8.03
C ARG A 365 4.30 11.49 -6.88
N CYS A 366 3.87 11.85 -5.67
CA CYS A 366 3.94 10.99 -4.49
C CYS A 366 2.75 10.03 -4.38
N GLY A 367 1.71 10.21 -5.20
CA GLY A 367 0.48 9.42 -5.20
C GLY A 367 -0.68 10.10 -4.48
N ASP A 368 -1.87 10.03 -5.08
CA ASP A 368 -3.03 10.85 -4.68
C ASP A 368 -3.51 10.55 -3.26
N LYS A 369 -3.50 9.27 -2.87
CA LYS A 369 -3.98 8.82 -1.55
C LYS A 369 -3.20 9.46 -0.39
N ILE A 370 -1.94 9.83 -0.61
CA ILE A 370 -1.09 10.47 0.41
C ILE A 370 -1.67 11.81 0.84
N TRP A 371 -2.21 12.57 -0.12
CA TRP A 371 -2.57 13.97 0.06
C TRP A 371 -4.04 14.21 0.34
N ASN A 372 -4.90 13.19 0.28
CA ASN A 372 -6.34 13.31 0.53
C ASN A 372 -6.69 14.02 1.85
N LYS A 373 -5.99 13.68 2.94
CA LYS A 373 -6.18 14.35 4.24
C LYS A 373 -5.75 15.81 4.21
N LEU A 374 -4.71 16.15 3.44
CA LEU A 374 -4.21 17.52 3.32
C LEU A 374 -5.18 18.37 2.52
N ILE A 375 -5.68 17.85 1.40
CA ILE A 375 -6.68 18.50 0.56
C ILE A 375 -7.94 18.81 1.38
N ASN A 376 -8.43 17.84 2.17
CA ASN A 376 -9.57 18.05 3.06
C ASN A 376 -9.28 19.09 4.15
N PHE A 377 -8.10 19.02 4.78
CA PHE A 377 -7.65 20.02 5.76
C PHE A 377 -7.66 21.44 5.17
N LEU A 378 -7.13 21.63 3.96
CA LEU A 378 -7.06 22.93 3.29
C LEU A 378 -8.45 23.49 2.94
N ARG A 379 -9.40 22.63 2.57
CA ARG A 379 -10.82 23.00 2.37
C ARG A 379 -11.46 23.47 3.69
N LEU A 380 -11.15 22.81 4.81
CA LEU A 380 -11.75 23.09 6.11
C LEU A 380 -11.23 24.37 6.76
N ILE A 381 -9.93 24.67 6.67
CA ILE A 381 -9.35 25.90 7.25
C ILE A 381 -9.97 27.17 6.66
N ARG A 382 -10.39 27.14 5.38
CA ARG A 382 -11.13 28.26 4.79
C ARG A 382 -12.47 28.54 5.45
N ARG A 383 -13.09 27.51 6.03
CA ARG A 383 -14.41 27.59 6.65
C ARG A 383 -14.35 27.77 8.16
N ARG A 384 -13.24 27.40 8.84
CA ARG A 384 -13.12 27.42 10.31
C ARG A 384 -11.69 27.75 10.79
N HIS A 385 -11.58 28.55 11.85
CA HIS A 385 -10.31 29.12 12.32
C HIS A 385 -9.39 28.20 13.17
N ARG A 386 -9.79 26.96 13.50
CA ARG A 386 -9.01 26.05 14.36
C ARG A 386 -9.11 24.60 13.87
N TYR A 387 -8.38 24.27 12.82
CA TYR A 387 -8.23 22.90 12.33
C TYR A 387 -6.73 22.59 12.14
N TYR A 388 -6.30 21.39 12.52
CA TYR A 388 -4.95 20.87 12.36
C TYR A 388 -5.04 19.38 12.02
N GLU A 389 -4.08 18.86 11.26
CA GLU A 389 -4.05 17.47 10.78
C GLU A 389 -2.77 16.78 11.27
N PRO A 390 -2.79 16.19 12.48
CA PRO A 390 -1.62 15.54 13.10
C PRO A 390 -1.02 14.40 12.28
N TYR A 391 -1.77 13.86 11.31
CA TYR A 391 -1.29 12.83 10.39
C TYR A 391 0.03 13.21 9.71
N TYR A 392 0.25 14.49 9.39
CA TYR A 392 1.47 14.96 8.73
C TYR A 392 2.62 15.33 9.67
N LYS A 393 2.48 15.11 10.99
CA LYS A 393 3.56 15.34 11.97
C LYS A 393 4.89 14.66 11.60
N PRO A 394 4.93 13.42 11.08
CA PRO A 394 6.18 12.78 10.69
C PRO A 394 6.96 13.57 9.62
N LEU A 395 6.27 14.18 8.65
CA LEU A 395 6.91 14.98 7.60
C LEU A 395 7.52 16.27 8.15
N ALA A 396 6.85 16.93 9.10
CA ALA A 396 7.39 18.13 9.75
C ALA A 396 8.77 17.86 10.37
N LYS A 397 8.88 16.74 11.11
CA LYS A 397 10.14 16.29 11.71
C LYS A 397 11.19 15.88 10.68
N LEU A 398 10.79 15.11 9.65
CA LEU A 398 11.70 14.67 8.61
C LEU A 398 12.35 15.87 7.90
N PHE A 399 11.54 16.82 7.43
CA PHE A 399 12.06 17.98 6.71
C PHE A 399 12.85 18.93 7.60
N GLU A 400 12.56 18.99 8.91
CA GLU A 400 13.43 19.68 9.86
C GLU A 400 14.84 19.08 9.90
N TRP A 401 14.96 17.75 9.98
CA TRP A 401 16.26 17.08 10.00
C TRP A 401 16.99 17.15 8.67
N LEU A 402 16.26 17.06 7.56
CA LEU A 402 16.82 17.32 6.24
C LEU A 402 17.22 18.79 6.05
N ARG A 403 16.85 19.70 6.98
CA ARG A 403 17.09 21.16 6.87
C ARG A 403 16.31 21.82 5.73
N GLU A 404 15.23 21.21 5.29
CA GLU A 404 14.28 21.77 4.33
C GLU A 404 13.25 22.65 5.08
N TYR A 405 13.73 23.77 5.63
CA TYR A 405 12.98 24.54 6.64
C TYR A 405 11.63 25.06 6.14
N ARG A 406 11.50 25.38 4.85
CA ARG A 406 10.22 25.83 4.27
C ARG A 406 9.17 24.72 4.25
N LEU A 407 9.56 23.49 3.91
CA LEU A 407 8.69 22.30 3.99
C LEU A 407 8.40 21.92 5.44
N ALA A 408 9.41 21.98 6.31
CA ALA A 408 9.22 21.74 7.74
C ALA A 408 8.19 22.71 8.32
N ALA A 409 8.34 24.01 8.04
CA ALA A 409 7.39 25.05 8.47
C ALA A 409 5.97 24.79 7.96
N TYR A 410 5.82 24.40 6.69
CA TYR A 410 4.52 24.02 6.12
C TYR A 410 3.87 22.88 6.91
N PHE A 411 4.57 21.76 7.09
CA PHE A 411 4.00 20.61 7.80
C PHE A 411 3.84 20.83 9.31
N TYR A 412 4.65 21.69 9.95
CA TYR A 412 4.41 22.14 11.32
C TYR A 412 3.11 22.95 11.41
N GLN A 413 2.87 23.86 10.47
CA GLN A 413 1.62 24.61 10.39
C GLN A 413 0.41 23.70 10.19
N VAL A 414 0.51 22.69 9.32
CA VAL A 414 -0.56 21.69 9.09
C VAL A 414 -0.81 20.85 10.35
N ALA A 415 0.23 20.30 10.96
CA ALA A 415 0.09 19.34 12.04
C ALA A 415 -0.22 19.96 13.40
N PHE A 416 0.21 21.20 13.65
CA PHE A 416 0.12 21.84 14.96
C PHE A 416 -0.53 23.23 14.95
N GLY A 417 -0.86 23.78 13.79
CA GLY A 417 -1.45 25.12 13.67
C GLY A 417 -0.46 26.29 13.90
N GLY A 418 0.83 26.01 14.08
CA GLY A 418 1.88 27.00 14.23
C GLY A 418 3.28 26.38 14.21
N VAL A 419 4.27 27.18 13.84
CA VAL A 419 5.64 26.72 13.57
C VAL A 419 6.58 27.08 14.72
N PRO A 420 7.47 26.18 15.17
CA PRO A 420 8.52 26.55 16.14
C PRO A 420 9.30 27.78 15.67
N LYS A 421 9.57 28.74 16.57
CA LYS A 421 10.19 30.03 16.22
C LYS A 421 11.51 29.87 15.47
N GLU A 422 12.34 28.92 15.90
CA GLU A 422 13.61 28.60 15.23
C GLU A 422 13.40 28.14 13.79
N ILE A 423 12.46 27.23 13.56
CA ILE A 423 12.13 26.73 12.22
C ILE A 423 11.55 27.84 11.35
N PHE A 424 10.66 28.67 11.91
CA PHE A 424 10.11 29.83 11.21
C PHE A 424 11.21 30.82 10.78
N SER A 425 12.13 31.15 11.69
CA SER A 425 13.24 32.06 11.40
C SER A 425 14.19 31.52 10.32
N LYS A 426 14.47 30.21 10.33
CA LYS A 426 15.31 29.57 9.31
C LYS A 426 14.60 29.44 7.96
N ALA A 427 13.29 29.24 7.96
CA ALA A 427 12.49 29.15 6.75
C ALA A 427 12.29 30.51 6.06
N PHE A 428 12.28 31.61 6.84
CA PHE A 428 11.92 32.94 6.38
C PHE A 428 12.84 34.04 6.95
N SER A 429 14.15 33.80 6.88
CA SER A 429 15.19 34.61 7.53
C SER A 429 15.19 36.11 7.20
N ASN A 430 14.60 36.50 6.07
CA ASN A 430 14.60 37.89 5.57
C ASN A 430 13.26 38.62 5.68
N SER A 431 12.26 38.03 6.34
CA SER A 431 10.91 38.61 6.35
C SER A 431 10.54 39.23 7.70
N ARG A 432 10.15 40.51 7.67
CA ARG A 432 9.62 41.23 8.85
C ARG A 432 8.15 40.90 9.15
N LYS A 433 7.48 40.12 8.28
CA LYS A 433 6.05 39.79 8.45
C LYS A 433 5.88 38.70 9.51
N SER A 434 4.90 38.88 10.38
CA SER A 434 4.51 37.89 11.41
C SER A 434 3.80 36.65 10.84
N VAL A 435 3.36 36.73 9.58
CA VAL A 435 2.74 35.64 8.81
C VAL A 435 3.37 35.59 7.42
N GLN A 436 3.73 34.39 6.97
CA GLN A 436 4.31 34.11 5.64
C GLN A 436 3.40 33.21 4.83
N ASP A 437 3.70 33.03 3.54
CA ASP A 437 3.04 32.02 2.69
C ASP A 437 4.02 30.91 2.33
N ALA A 438 3.60 29.66 2.50
CA ALA A 438 4.26 28.52 1.91
C ALA A 438 3.21 27.64 1.24
N PHE A 439 3.37 27.43 -0.07
CA PHE A 439 2.45 26.60 -0.87
C PHE A 439 0.98 26.99 -0.68
N GLY A 440 0.68 28.30 -0.62
CA GLY A 440 -0.68 28.79 -0.46
C GLY A 440 -1.29 28.64 0.94
N LEU A 441 -0.49 28.26 1.94
CA LEU A 441 -0.89 28.20 3.34
C LEU A 441 -0.26 29.35 4.14
N PRO A 442 -1.04 30.10 4.95
CA PRO A 442 -0.49 31.09 5.86
C PRO A 442 0.27 30.41 6.99
N ILE A 443 1.56 30.72 7.09
CA ILE A 443 2.48 30.18 8.09
C ILE A 443 2.71 31.21 9.19
N LYS A 444 2.49 30.83 10.43
CA LYS A 444 2.71 31.68 11.61
C LYS A 444 3.61 31.00 12.64
N PRO A 445 4.48 31.75 13.34
CA PRO A 445 5.21 31.19 14.47
C PRO A 445 4.21 30.80 15.57
N ARG A 446 4.51 29.70 16.26
CA ARG A 446 3.76 29.30 17.45
C ARG A 446 3.98 30.35 18.53
N MET A 447 2.88 30.92 19.01
CA MET A 447 2.92 31.86 20.12
C MET A 447 3.34 31.13 21.39
N THR A 448 4.22 31.76 22.15
CA THR A 448 4.53 31.37 23.53
C THR A 448 3.30 31.65 24.42
N PRO A 449 3.17 30.96 25.58
CA PRO A 449 2.11 31.26 26.53
C PRO A 449 2.06 32.75 26.92
N GLN A 450 3.21 33.41 27.09
CA GLN A 450 3.30 34.84 27.37
C GLN A 450 2.76 35.71 26.23
N GLU A 451 3.07 35.41 24.98
CA GLU A 451 2.52 36.13 23.81
C GLU A 451 1.01 35.90 23.66
N GLN A 452 0.53 34.72 24.04
CA GLN A 452 -0.90 34.40 24.03
C GLN A 452 -1.65 35.18 25.11
N ILE A 453 -1.07 35.30 26.30
CA ILE A 453 -1.58 36.15 27.40
C ILE A 453 -1.53 37.63 27.00
N SER A 454 -0.41 38.10 26.44
CA SER A 454 -0.27 39.47 25.95
C SER A 454 -1.33 39.80 24.89
N LYS A 455 -1.54 38.91 23.92
CA LYS A 455 -2.58 39.08 22.90
C LYS A 455 -3.99 39.11 23.50
N GLN A 456 -4.30 38.21 24.44
CA GLN A 456 -5.59 38.23 25.13
C GLN A 456 -5.79 39.51 25.95
N SER A 457 -4.77 39.93 26.72
CA SER A 457 -4.81 41.17 27.50
C SER A 457 -4.96 42.41 26.62
N SER A 458 -4.31 42.45 25.46
CA SER A 458 -4.48 43.54 24.49
C SER A 458 -5.89 43.58 23.89
N GLY A 459 -6.52 42.42 23.66
CA GLY A 459 -7.90 42.34 23.19
C GLY A 459 -8.91 42.78 24.25
N ILE A 460 -8.68 42.40 25.50
CA ILE A 460 -9.48 42.86 26.66
C ILE A 460 -9.32 44.37 26.84
N LEU A 461 -8.08 44.88 26.81
CA LEU A 461 -7.80 46.31 26.93
C LEU A 461 -8.46 47.10 25.80
N LYS A 462 -8.39 46.60 24.56
CA LYS A 462 -9.04 47.22 23.42
C LYS A 462 -10.56 47.22 23.56
N PHE A 463 -11.15 46.12 24.01
CA PHE A 463 -12.59 46.05 24.29
C PHE A 463 -13.03 47.02 25.39
N ILE A 464 -12.23 47.16 26.46
CA ILE A 464 -12.48 48.13 27.53
C ILE A 464 -12.37 49.56 27.00
N ILE A 465 -11.37 49.87 26.19
CA ILE A 465 -11.20 51.21 25.58
C ILE A 465 -12.35 51.52 24.61
N GLU A 466 -12.74 50.56 23.77
CA GLU A 466 -13.86 50.71 22.82
C GLU A 466 -15.23 50.86 23.53
N ASN A 467 -15.34 50.41 24.79
CA ASN A 467 -16.59 50.48 25.58
C ASN A 467 -16.42 51.29 26.88
N ILE A 468 -15.48 52.25 26.88
CA ILE A 468 -15.06 52.94 28.11
C ILE A 468 -16.19 53.73 28.77
N GLU A 469 -17.11 54.28 27.97
CA GLU A 469 -18.30 55.00 28.47
C GLU A 469 -19.23 54.08 29.26
N ILE A 470 -19.47 52.87 28.76
CA ILE A 470 -20.31 51.86 29.44
C ILE A 470 -19.66 51.44 30.76
N PHE A 471 -18.34 51.20 30.76
CA PHE A 471 -17.62 50.86 31.98
C PHE A 471 -17.62 52.00 33.00
N CYS A 472 -17.48 53.26 32.56
CA CYS A 472 -17.57 54.42 33.45
C CYS A 472 -18.96 54.57 34.08
N ILE A 473 -20.03 54.31 33.32
CA ILE A 473 -21.41 54.32 33.84
C ILE A 473 -21.59 53.21 34.89
N ILE A 474 -21.13 51.98 34.61
CA ILE A 474 -21.24 50.86 35.56
C ILE A 474 -20.47 51.14 36.85
N ILE A 475 -19.25 51.68 36.76
CA ILE A 475 -18.44 52.05 37.94
C ILE A 475 -19.12 53.19 38.72
N GLY A 476 -19.63 54.21 38.02
CA GLY A 476 -20.37 55.31 38.63
C GLY A 476 -21.61 54.84 39.38
N LEU A 477 -22.43 54.00 38.76
CA LEU A 477 -23.63 53.42 39.39
C LEU A 477 -23.29 52.52 40.58
N SER A 478 -22.19 51.77 40.50
CA SER A 478 -21.71 50.92 41.60
C SER A 478 -21.25 51.74 42.80
N LEU A 479 -20.50 52.83 42.56
CA LEU A 479 -20.07 53.75 43.61
C LEU A 479 -21.27 54.45 44.26
N VAL A 480 -22.24 54.90 43.46
CA VAL A 480 -23.49 55.48 43.97
C VAL A 480 -24.26 54.47 44.83
N SER A 481 -24.35 53.20 44.42
CA SER A 481 -25.00 52.14 45.20
C SER A 481 -24.30 51.88 46.54
N VAL A 482 -22.96 51.88 46.58
CA VAL A 482 -22.17 51.75 47.82
C VAL A 482 -22.40 52.96 48.73
N THR A 483 -22.47 54.16 48.16
CA THR A 483 -22.69 55.39 48.95
C THR A 483 -24.11 55.44 49.53
N ILE A 484 -25.12 54.99 48.75
CA ILE A 484 -26.51 54.90 49.20
C ILE A 484 -26.65 53.84 50.31
N THR A 485 -26.00 52.68 50.17
CA THR A 485 -26.05 51.64 51.21
C THR A 485 -25.33 52.05 52.49
N TYR A 486 -24.20 52.75 52.38
CA TYR A 486 -23.49 53.32 53.53
C TYR A 486 -24.32 54.38 54.26
N THR A 487 -24.95 55.31 53.52
CA THR A 487 -25.79 56.36 54.11
C THR A 487 -27.09 55.80 54.72
N LEU A 488 -27.73 54.80 54.10
CA LEU A 488 -28.86 54.07 54.69
C LEU A 488 -28.47 53.33 55.97
N SER A 489 -27.28 52.73 56.00
CA SER A 489 -26.75 52.09 57.20
C SER A 489 -26.57 53.09 58.35
N GLU A 490 -26.00 54.27 58.09
CA GLU A 490 -25.83 55.31 59.11
C GLU A 490 -27.17 55.83 59.63
N ILE A 491 -28.15 56.05 58.76
CA ILE A 491 -29.50 56.49 59.12
C ILE A 491 -30.21 55.44 59.98
N LEU A 492 -30.09 54.15 59.63
CA LEU A 492 -30.68 53.04 60.41
C LEU A 492 -30.02 52.90 61.79
N THR A 493 -28.71 53.15 61.92
CA THR A 493 -28.04 53.18 63.23
C THR A 493 -28.39 54.41 64.08
N ALA A 494 -28.72 55.54 63.46
CA ALA A 494 -29.11 56.76 64.18
C ALA A 494 -30.55 56.72 64.73
N GLN A 495 -31.41 55.83 64.22
CA GLN A 495 -32.80 55.69 64.65
C GLN A 495 -33.05 54.59 65.70
N SER A 496 -32.01 53.93 66.21
CA SER A 496 -32.18 52.96 67.30
C SER A 496 -32.41 53.69 68.64
N PRO A 497 -33.59 53.55 69.29
CA PRO A 497 -33.80 54.11 70.62
C PRO A 497 -32.97 53.34 71.64
N LYS A 498 -32.25 54.08 72.50
CA LYS A 498 -31.53 53.50 73.64
C LYS A 498 -32.52 52.72 74.53
N PRO A 499 -32.26 51.45 74.86
CA PRO A 499 -33.10 50.72 75.80
C PRO A 499 -32.90 51.29 77.22
N THR A 500 -34.00 51.73 77.84
CA THR A 500 -34.15 51.87 79.30
C THR A 500 -34.72 50.60 79.89
#